data_AF-A0A8S3BTM4-F1
#
_entry.id   AF-A0A8S3BTM4-F1
#
_cell.length_a   1.000
_cell.length_b   1.000
_cell.length_c   1.000
_cell.angle_alpha   90.00
_cell.angle_beta   90.00
_cell.angle_gamma   90.00
#
_symmetry.space_group_name_H-M   'P 1'
#
loop_
_entity.id
_entity.type
_entity.pdbx_description
1 polymer ?
#
loop_
_entity_poly.entity_id
_entity_poly.type
_entity_poly.pdbx_seq_one_letter_code
_entity_poly.pdbx_strand_id
1 'polypeptide(L)'
;YTTHGTVHIICNNQIGFTTDPRMARSSPYCTDVARVVNAPIFHVNADDVESVLHVAKVAAEWRCTFKKDVVIDLVCYRRHGHNETDEPMYTQPFMYKKIHKQPPVLKKWVDKLISEGTIKREWYEAEEAKYDKILNDAFTNSKSSAYAKDKNWLDSPWKNFFTGKGPFPYPQTGVAEETLQNIGVKTHELPDGFVLHRGLTRIFEGRNKLLQAREVDWALAESMAIGSVLLDGHHVRLSGQDVERGTFSHRHHVLHDQEKDLVFHVPMNYLSPTQGHYTICNSSLSEFAALGFELGYSTTNPNSLVIWEAQFGDFANNAQCIIDQFVSSGQAKWVRQSGIVLLLPHGYEGQGPEHSSARLERFLQLCDEDEDRVTEIKERKHIQHTDLAMYQLDDTN
;
A
#
# COMPACT_ATOMS: atom_id res chain seq x y z
N TYR A 1 10.10 -4.72 4.86
CA TYR A 1 9.36 -3.53 4.41
C TYR A 1 10.22 -2.30 4.63
N THR A 2 10.45 -1.49 3.60
CA THR A 2 11.12 -0.19 3.73
C THR A 2 10.91 0.65 2.49
N THR A 3 10.79 1.96 2.65
CA THR A 3 10.88 2.99 1.60
C THR A 3 12.13 3.86 1.78
N HIS A 4 13.08 3.37 2.59
CA HIS A 4 14.30 4.08 2.97
C HIS A 4 14.03 5.43 3.66
N GLY A 5 13.07 5.43 4.59
CA GLY A 5 12.73 6.58 5.41
C GLY A 5 11.65 7.46 4.79
N THR A 6 10.66 7.83 5.61
CA THR A 6 9.56 8.75 5.27
C THR A 6 9.72 10.07 6.03
N VAL A 7 9.52 11.20 5.32
CA VAL A 7 9.44 12.51 5.96
C VAL A 7 7.97 12.76 6.34
N HIS A 8 7.69 12.77 7.63
CA HIS A 8 6.35 13.00 8.17
C HIS A 8 6.19 14.47 8.54
N ILE A 9 5.13 15.12 8.07
CA ILE A 9 4.78 16.49 8.46
C ILE A 9 3.42 16.44 9.14
N ILE A 10 3.40 16.75 10.44
CA ILE A 10 2.17 16.80 11.23
C ILE A 10 1.73 18.25 11.33
N CYS A 11 0.60 18.58 10.69
CA CYS A 11 -0.06 19.87 10.84
C CYS A 11 -0.75 19.94 12.21
N ASN A 12 0.02 20.23 13.26
CA ASN A 12 -0.45 20.31 14.62
C ASN A 12 -1.14 21.64 14.89
N ASN A 13 -2.38 21.73 14.43
CA ASN A 13 -3.29 22.85 14.69
C ASN A 13 -3.87 22.87 16.12
N GLN A 14 -3.39 21.96 16.99
CA GLN A 14 -3.74 21.84 18.40
C GLN A 14 -5.22 21.50 18.69
N ILE A 15 -5.96 20.92 17.73
CA ILE A 15 -7.34 20.49 17.94
C ILE A 15 -7.77 19.40 16.93
N GLY A 16 -8.47 18.36 17.40
CA GLY A 16 -9.10 17.34 16.54
C GLY A 16 -10.61 17.48 16.53
N PHE A 17 -11.20 18.01 15.45
CA PHE A 17 -12.61 18.43 15.42
C PHE A 17 -12.90 19.47 16.52
N THR A 18 -13.50 19.05 17.64
CA THR A 18 -13.74 19.82 18.87
C THR A 18 -12.88 19.36 20.04
N THR A 19 -12.14 18.25 19.88
CA THR A 19 -11.39 17.56 20.94
C THR A 19 -10.08 18.26 21.24
N ASP A 20 -9.89 18.58 22.52
CA ASP A 20 -8.66 19.18 23.03
C ASP A 20 -7.50 18.16 23.04
N PRO A 21 -6.26 18.57 22.73
CA PRO A 21 -5.06 17.75 22.82
C PRO A 21 -4.91 16.94 24.12
N ARG A 22 -5.33 17.50 25.26
CA ARG A 22 -5.27 16.86 26.59
C ARG A 22 -6.19 15.65 26.70
N MET A 23 -7.20 15.56 25.84
CA MET A 23 -8.16 14.45 25.78
C MET A 23 -7.87 13.49 24.63
N ALA A 24 -7.06 13.91 23.65
CA ALA A 24 -6.78 13.13 22.44
C ALA A 24 -5.59 12.17 22.58
N ARG A 25 -4.71 12.37 23.57
CA ARG A 25 -3.50 11.57 23.78
C ARG A 25 -3.04 11.58 25.23
N SER A 26 -2.26 10.57 25.59
CA SER A 26 -1.68 10.40 26.94
C SER A 26 -0.19 10.78 27.03
N SER A 27 0.34 11.49 26.02
CA SER A 27 1.72 11.97 25.97
C SER A 27 1.78 13.47 25.65
N PRO A 28 2.89 14.16 25.96
CA PRO A 28 3.01 15.60 25.73
C PRO A 28 2.83 16.00 24.26
N TYR A 29 3.45 15.27 23.32
CA TYR A 29 3.46 15.62 21.90
C TYR A 29 2.66 14.65 21.05
N CYS A 30 2.00 15.16 19.99
CA CYS A 30 1.29 14.30 19.03
C CYS A 30 2.23 13.39 18.23
N THR A 31 3.52 13.69 18.23
CA THR A 31 4.57 12.96 17.52
C THR A 31 5.28 11.91 18.37
N ASP A 32 4.91 11.73 19.65
CA ASP A 32 5.60 10.77 20.53
C ASP A 32 5.48 9.31 20.06
N VAL A 33 4.48 8.99 19.22
CA VAL A 33 4.38 7.68 18.54
C VAL A 33 5.63 7.36 17.70
N ALA A 34 6.29 8.37 17.13
CA ALA A 34 7.49 8.19 16.31
C ALA A 34 8.72 7.76 17.13
N ARG A 35 8.67 7.90 18.47
CA ARG A 35 9.73 7.42 19.35
C ARG A 35 9.84 5.89 19.35
N VAL A 36 8.77 5.16 19.02
CA VAL A 36 8.78 3.69 18.90
C VAL A 36 9.84 3.21 17.91
N VAL A 37 10.09 4.00 16.85
CA VAL A 37 11.08 3.70 15.81
C VAL A 37 12.34 4.55 15.92
N ASN A 38 12.50 5.31 17.01
CA ASN A 38 13.60 6.25 17.24
C ASN A 38 13.81 7.24 16.07
N ALA A 39 12.74 7.70 15.43
CA ALA A 39 12.83 8.76 14.43
C ALA A 39 13.12 10.12 15.12
N PRO A 40 14.01 10.97 14.58
CA PRO A 40 14.15 12.34 15.06
C PRO A 40 12.85 13.11 14.86
N ILE A 41 12.55 13.98 15.83
CA ILE A 41 11.35 14.79 15.87
C ILE A 41 11.78 16.25 16.01
N PHE A 42 11.33 17.09 15.10
CA PHE A 42 11.53 18.54 15.14
C PHE A 42 10.19 19.22 15.41
N HIS A 43 10.10 19.96 16.51
CA HIS A 43 8.95 20.81 16.80
C HIS A 43 9.26 22.23 16.35
N VAL A 44 8.44 22.78 15.47
CA VAL A 44 8.69 24.09 14.88
C VAL A 44 7.43 24.95 14.90
N ASN A 45 7.60 26.23 15.27
CA ASN A 45 6.51 27.19 15.25
C ASN A 45 6.20 27.58 13.80
N ALA A 46 4.98 27.30 13.34
CA ALA A 46 4.56 27.61 11.97
C ALA A 46 4.50 29.10 11.66
N ASP A 47 4.45 29.99 12.66
CA ASP A 47 4.53 31.44 12.46
C ASP A 47 5.95 31.92 12.09
N ASP A 48 6.97 31.08 12.26
CA ASP A 48 8.35 31.36 11.86
C ASP A 48 8.74 30.57 10.61
N VAL A 49 8.52 31.20 9.45
CA VAL A 49 8.73 30.61 8.12
C VAL A 49 10.17 30.16 7.91
N GLU A 50 11.16 30.90 8.41
CA GLU A 50 12.58 30.57 8.24
C GLU A 50 12.95 29.30 9.02
N SER A 51 12.48 29.19 10.27
CA SER A 51 12.68 27.99 11.08
C SER A 51 12.01 26.77 10.46
N VAL A 52 10.81 26.92 9.89
CA VAL A 52 10.12 25.84 9.18
C VAL A 52 10.93 25.37 7.97
N LEU A 53 11.44 26.30 7.15
CA LEU A 53 12.28 25.98 6.00
C LEU A 53 13.58 25.28 6.42
N HIS A 54 14.22 25.74 7.51
CA HIS A 54 15.42 25.13 8.05
C HIS A 54 15.16 23.68 8.48
N VAL A 55 14.12 23.43 9.27
CA VAL A 55 13.75 22.09 9.73
C VAL A 55 13.37 21.18 8.57
N ALA A 56 12.62 21.68 7.59
CA ALA A 56 12.28 20.91 6.39
C ALA A 56 13.52 20.47 5.61
N LYS A 57 14.51 21.36 5.47
CA LYS A 57 15.80 21.04 4.84
C LYS A 57 16.56 19.98 5.63
N VAL A 58 16.69 20.15 6.95
CA VAL A 58 17.37 19.17 7.82
C VAL A 58 16.67 17.80 7.76
N ALA A 59 15.35 17.75 7.76
CA ALA A 59 14.60 16.51 7.65
C ALA A 59 14.83 15.81 6.30
N ALA A 60 14.81 16.56 5.19
CA ALA A 60 15.12 16.01 3.87
C ALA A 60 16.56 15.45 3.82
N GLU A 61 17.54 16.19 4.34
CA GLU A 61 18.95 15.76 4.44
C GLU A 61 19.12 14.52 5.33
N TRP A 62 18.41 14.45 6.46
CA TRP A 62 18.40 13.28 7.35
C TRP A 62 17.90 12.04 6.63
N ARG A 63 16.73 12.12 5.99
CA ARG A 63 16.15 11.00 5.25
C ARG A 63 17.09 10.57 4.12
N CYS A 64 17.68 11.51 3.39
CA CYS A 64 18.62 11.22 2.31
C CYS A 64 19.90 10.54 2.79
N THR A 65 20.45 10.97 3.93
CA THR A 65 21.71 10.46 4.49
C THR A 65 21.52 9.12 5.20
N PHE A 66 20.54 9.03 6.10
CA PHE A 66 20.39 7.90 7.03
C PHE A 66 19.34 6.88 6.59
N LYS A 67 18.53 7.18 5.57
CA LYS A 67 17.46 6.31 5.06
C LYS A 67 16.46 5.89 6.15
N LYS A 68 16.18 6.79 7.09
CA LYS A 68 15.27 6.62 8.23
C LYS A 68 14.21 7.69 8.25
N ASP A 69 13.10 7.37 8.90
CA ASP A 69 12.00 8.29 9.11
C ASP A 69 12.46 9.52 9.91
N VAL A 70 11.76 10.64 9.70
CA VAL A 70 11.92 11.90 10.42
C VAL A 70 10.58 12.59 10.50
N VAL A 71 10.28 13.23 11.63
CA VAL A 71 8.99 13.86 11.87
C VAL A 71 9.16 15.36 12.13
N ILE A 72 8.35 16.16 11.46
CA ILE A 72 8.20 17.58 11.67
C ILE A 72 6.83 17.81 12.31
N ASP A 73 6.83 18.23 13.58
CA ASP A 73 5.66 18.75 14.27
C ASP A 73 5.54 20.25 13.96
N LEU A 74 4.70 20.58 12.98
CA LEU A 74 4.43 21.95 12.56
C LEU A 74 3.33 22.52 13.46
N VAL A 75 3.73 23.18 14.54
CA VAL A 75 2.82 23.73 15.55
C VAL A 75 2.16 24.99 15.01
N CYS A 76 0.86 24.91 14.76
CA CYS A 76 0.06 25.97 14.14
C CYS A 76 -1.29 26.12 14.84
N TYR A 77 -2.26 26.74 14.15
CA TYR A 77 -3.63 26.88 14.62
C TYR A 77 -4.62 26.75 13.44
N ARG A 78 -5.87 26.39 13.72
CA ARG A 78 -6.96 26.39 12.74
C ARG A 78 -7.76 27.69 12.85
N ARG A 79 -7.79 28.49 11.79
CA ARG A 79 -8.43 29.83 11.79
C ARG A 79 -9.95 29.77 11.99
N HIS A 80 -10.60 28.81 11.32
CA HIS A 80 -12.04 28.60 11.33
C HIS A 80 -12.42 27.34 12.13
N GLY A 81 -13.70 26.96 12.13
CA GLY A 81 -14.19 25.68 12.68
C GLY A 81 -13.58 24.47 11.99
N HIS A 82 -14.04 23.25 12.32
CA HIS A 82 -13.51 22.04 11.65
C HIS A 82 -13.78 22.06 10.15
N ASN A 83 -14.93 22.60 9.77
CA ASN A 83 -15.23 23.16 8.46
C ASN A 83 -15.50 24.67 8.61
N GLU A 84 -15.56 25.39 7.51
CA GLU A 84 -15.66 26.85 7.49
C GLU A 84 -16.99 27.39 8.04
N THR A 85 -18.02 26.55 8.09
CA THR A 85 -19.37 26.90 8.58
C THR A 85 -19.59 26.54 10.05
N ASP A 86 -18.68 25.77 10.64
CA ASP A 86 -18.76 25.29 12.02
C ASP A 86 -18.33 26.39 13.00
N GLU A 87 -19.02 26.49 14.14
CA GLU A 87 -18.77 27.50 15.18
C GLU A 87 -17.95 26.89 16.34
N PRO A 88 -16.63 27.09 16.35
CA PRO A 88 -15.76 26.39 17.27
C PRO A 88 -15.76 26.98 18.69
N MET A 89 -16.26 28.20 18.88
CA MET A 89 -16.33 28.81 20.21
C MET A 89 -17.30 28.08 21.15
N TYR A 90 -18.20 27.25 20.63
CA TYR A 90 -19.07 26.39 21.45
C TYR A 90 -18.31 25.41 22.34
N THR A 91 -17.13 24.94 21.89
CA THR A 91 -16.34 23.95 22.63
C THR A 91 -14.96 24.47 23.04
N GLN A 92 -14.37 25.40 22.26
CA GLN A 92 -13.00 25.89 22.50
C GLN A 92 -12.90 27.43 22.58
N PRO A 93 -13.70 28.10 23.44
CA PRO A 93 -13.82 29.56 23.43
C PRO A 93 -12.52 30.31 23.77
N PHE A 94 -11.69 29.77 24.67
CA PHE A 94 -10.42 30.43 25.04
C PHE A 94 -9.38 30.38 23.92
N MET A 95 -9.31 29.25 23.22
CA MET A 95 -8.40 29.08 22.10
C MET A 95 -8.79 30.04 20.97
N TYR A 96 -10.07 30.07 20.59
CA TYR A 96 -10.52 30.92 19.50
C TYR A 96 -10.50 32.41 19.82
N LYS A 97 -10.71 32.82 21.08
CA LYS A 97 -10.44 34.21 21.52
C LYS A 97 -8.99 34.63 21.27
N LYS A 98 -8.01 33.72 21.37
CA LYS A 98 -6.61 34.00 21.03
C LYS A 98 -6.42 34.00 19.52
N ILE A 99 -6.94 33.00 18.80
CA ILE A 99 -6.81 32.87 17.33
C ILE A 99 -7.40 34.08 16.60
N HIS A 100 -8.56 34.60 17.02
CA HIS A 100 -9.16 35.78 16.41
C HIS A 100 -8.28 37.04 16.51
N LYS A 101 -7.39 37.10 17.52
CA LYS A 101 -6.42 38.19 17.69
C LYS A 101 -5.11 37.94 16.94
N GLN A 102 -4.87 36.73 16.42
CA GLN A 102 -3.63 36.39 15.72
C GLN A 102 -3.62 37.02 14.32
N PRO A 103 -2.60 37.84 13.99
CA PRO A 103 -2.32 38.20 12.61
C PRO A 103 -2.01 36.93 11.79
N PRO A 104 -2.50 36.81 10.54
CA PRO A 104 -2.15 35.68 9.67
C PRO A 104 -0.63 35.57 9.46
N VAL A 105 -0.13 34.32 9.33
CA VAL A 105 1.30 34.03 9.11
C VAL A 105 1.88 34.78 7.90
N LEU A 106 1.15 34.81 6.78
CA LEU A 106 1.59 35.52 5.58
C LEU A 106 1.81 37.01 5.85
N LYS A 107 0.90 37.64 6.59
CA LYS A 107 1.03 39.04 6.98
C LYS A 107 2.26 39.28 7.85
N LYS A 108 2.47 38.45 8.88
CA LYS A 108 3.65 38.54 9.76
C LYS A 108 4.95 38.44 8.94
N TRP A 109 5.00 37.49 8.00
CA TRP A 109 6.16 37.25 7.16
C TRP A 109 6.44 38.41 6.19
N VAL A 110 5.40 38.92 5.51
CA VAL A 110 5.53 40.05 4.60
C VAL A 110 5.94 41.32 5.33
N ASP A 111 5.31 41.61 6.49
CA ASP A 111 5.66 42.78 7.30
C ASP A 111 7.12 42.71 7.77
N LYS A 112 7.62 41.52 8.15
CA LYS A 112 9.05 41.28 8.45
C LYS A 112 9.94 41.58 7.25
N LEU A 113 9.70 40.96 6.09
CA LEU A 113 10.54 41.12 4.91
C LEU A 113 10.58 42.57 4.38
N ILE A 114 9.47 43.31 4.49
CA ILE A 114 9.43 44.73 4.16
C ILE A 114 10.27 45.53 5.17
N SER A 115 10.14 45.25 6.47
CA SER A 115 10.90 45.95 7.51
C SER A 115 12.42 45.75 7.39
N GLU A 116 12.85 44.58 6.90
CA GLU A 116 14.24 44.25 6.61
C GLU A 116 14.74 44.82 5.27
N GLY A 117 13.83 45.34 4.44
CA GLY A 117 14.14 45.84 3.10
C GLY A 117 14.39 44.75 2.05
N THR A 118 14.12 43.48 2.39
CA THR A 118 14.28 42.33 1.48
C THR A 118 13.31 42.42 0.30
N ILE A 119 12.09 42.89 0.54
CA ILE A 119 11.08 43.16 -0.51
C ILE A 119 10.47 44.55 -0.34
N LYS A 120 9.90 45.09 -1.41
CA LYS A 120 9.09 46.31 -1.38
C LYS A 120 7.60 45.97 -1.25
N ARG A 121 6.83 46.87 -0.64
CA ARG A 121 5.37 46.70 -0.50
C ARG A 121 4.66 46.58 -1.84
N GLU A 122 5.06 47.41 -2.80
CA GLU A 122 4.48 47.43 -4.16
C GLU A 122 4.74 46.10 -4.89
N TRP A 123 5.86 45.44 -4.61
CA TRP A 123 6.16 44.13 -5.17
C TRP A 123 5.25 43.06 -4.60
N TYR A 124 5.00 43.06 -3.28
CA TYR A 124 4.08 42.13 -2.64
C TYR A 124 2.65 42.29 -3.18
N GLU A 125 2.14 43.53 -3.25
CA GLU A 125 0.78 43.81 -3.76
C GLU A 125 0.63 43.37 -5.22
N ALA A 126 1.68 43.54 -6.04
CA ALA A 126 1.69 43.05 -7.41
C ALA A 126 1.66 41.51 -7.51
N GLU A 127 2.37 40.81 -6.62
CA GLU A 127 2.38 39.34 -6.61
C GLU A 127 1.05 38.76 -6.08
N GLU A 128 0.42 39.41 -5.10
CA GLU A 128 -0.93 39.09 -4.63
C GLU A 128 -1.96 39.24 -5.76
N ALA A 129 -1.96 40.39 -6.45
CA ALA A 129 -2.85 40.63 -7.59
C ALA A 129 -2.62 39.63 -8.73
N LYS A 130 -1.37 39.23 -8.97
CA LYS A 130 -1.03 38.19 -9.94
C LYS A 130 -1.57 36.82 -9.53
N TYR A 131 -1.48 36.44 -8.27
CA TYR A 131 -2.04 35.17 -7.78
C TYR A 131 -3.57 35.16 -7.86
N ASP A 132 -4.22 36.26 -7.48
CA ASP A 132 -5.67 36.41 -7.63
C ASP A 132 -6.10 36.31 -9.10
N LYS A 133 -5.32 36.89 -10.02
CA LYS A 133 -5.57 36.74 -11.45
C LYS A 133 -5.48 35.28 -11.89
N ILE A 134 -4.49 34.50 -11.41
CA ILE A 134 -4.39 33.06 -11.70
C ILE A 134 -5.65 32.32 -11.25
N LEU A 135 -6.14 32.58 -10.03
CA LEU A 135 -7.36 31.95 -9.51
C LEU A 135 -8.61 32.34 -10.29
N ASN A 136 -8.77 33.63 -10.63
CA ASN A 136 -9.90 34.13 -11.40
C ASN A 136 -9.91 33.63 -12.85
N ASP A 137 -8.74 33.57 -13.50
CA ASP A 137 -8.59 33.01 -14.84
C ASP A 137 -8.93 31.51 -14.80
N ALA A 138 -8.45 30.76 -13.79
CA ALA A 138 -8.78 29.34 -13.62
C ALA A 138 -10.29 29.11 -13.41
N PHE A 139 -10.95 29.92 -12.57
CA PHE A 139 -12.40 29.87 -12.35
C PHE A 139 -13.20 30.23 -13.61
N THR A 140 -12.69 31.15 -14.43
CA THR A 140 -13.33 31.50 -15.70
C THR A 140 -13.17 30.37 -16.71
N ASN A 141 -11.98 29.80 -16.80
CA ASN A 141 -11.67 28.67 -17.69
C ASN A 141 -12.39 27.38 -17.28
N SER A 142 -12.69 27.18 -15.99
CA SER A 142 -13.47 26.01 -15.54
C SER A 142 -14.92 26.05 -16.03
N LYS A 143 -15.44 27.21 -16.45
CA LYS A 143 -16.78 27.33 -17.06
C LYS A 143 -16.81 26.87 -18.52
N SER A 144 -15.67 26.91 -19.23
CA SER A 144 -15.58 26.51 -20.64
C SER A 144 -15.09 25.08 -20.83
N SER A 145 -14.41 24.51 -19.82
CA SER A 145 -13.94 23.12 -19.84
C SER A 145 -14.90 22.20 -19.10
N ALA A 146 -15.69 21.42 -19.84
CA ALA A 146 -16.74 20.59 -19.25
C ALA A 146 -16.23 19.35 -18.48
N TYR A 147 -14.95 18.97 -18.56
CA TYR A 147 -14.48 17.73 -17.93
C TYR A 147 -13.01 17.82 -17.51
N ALA A 148 -12.74 17.66 -16.20
CA ALA A 148 -11.48 17.10 -15.76
C ALA A 148 -11.41 15.66 -16.30
N LYS A 149 -10.31 15.29 -16.99
CA LYS A 149 -10.14 13.90 -17.44
C LYS A 149 -9.58 13.11 -16.27
N ASP A 150 -10.27 12.05 -15.84
CA ASP A 150 -9.89 11.23 -14.67
C ASP A 150 -8.43 10.77 -14.69
N LYS A 151 -7.90 10.50 -15.89
CA LYS A 151 -6.49 10.15 -16.12
C LYS A 151 -5.47 11.16 -15.59
N ASN A 152 -5.84 12.43 -15.39
CA ASN A 152 -4.95 13.45 -14.86
C ASN A 152 -4.68 13.27 -13.36
N TRP A 153 -5.48 12.45 -12.67
CA TRP A 153 -5.38 12.16 -11.24
C TRP A 153 -4.66 10.85 -10.93
N LEU A 154 -4.11 10.18 -11.95
CA LEU A 154 -3.38 8.93 -11.83
C LEU A 154 -1.86 9.19 -11.88
N ASP A 155 -1.16 8.93 -10.77
CA ASP A 155 0.29 9.12 -10.66
C ASP A 155 1.11 8.10 -11.47
N SER A 156 0.52 6.94 -11.76
CA SER A 156 1.14 5.86 -12.56
C SER A 156 0.15 5.34 -13.60
N PRO A 157 -0.13 6.12 -14.66
CA PRO A 157 -1.08 5.67 -15.68
C PRO A 157 -0.48 4.50 -16.46
N TRP A 158 -1.17 3.37 -16.47
CA TRP A 158 -0.76 2.14 -17.16
C TRP A 158 -0.94 2.26 -18.69
N LYS A 159 -0.14 3.13 -19.31
CA LYS A 159 -0.17 3.39 -20.75
C LYS A 159 0.02 2.08 -21.51
N ASN A 160 -0.85 1.82 -22.48
CA ASN A 160 -0.84 0.65 -23.35
C ASN A 160 -1.11 -0.71 -22.69
N PHE A 161 -1.20 -0.81 -21.37
CA PHE A 161 -1.44 -2.10 -20.71
C PHE A 161 -2.79 -2.73 -21.10
N PHE A 162 -3.80 -1.90 -21.37
CA PHE A 162 -5.12 -2.34 -21.81
C PHE A 162 -5.29 -2.33 -23.33
N THR A 163 -4.28 -1.88 -24.08
CA THR A 163 -4.38 -1.82 -25.55
C THR A 163 -4.36 -3.23 -26.13
N GLY A 164 -5.35 -3.56 -26.97
CA GLY A 164 -5.41 -4.85 -27.65
C GLY A 164 -5.85 -6.03 -26.77
N LYS A 165 -6.14 -5.81 -25.48
CA LYS A 165 -6.76 -6.81 -24.62
C LYS A 165 -8.25 -6.93 -24.99
N GLY A 166 -8.62 -8.05 -25.61
CA GLY A 166 -9.99 -8.37 -25.97
C GLY A 166 -10.85 -8.75 -24.75
N PRO A 167 -12.19 -8.83 -24.90
CA PRO A 167 -13.11 -9.17 -23.81
C PRO A 167 -13.10 -10.66 -23.45
N PHE A 168 -12.01 -11.39 -23.71
CA PHE A 168 -11.96 -12.80 -23.35
C PHE A 168 -12.00 -12.90 -21.83
N PRO A 169 -13.00 -13.59 -21.25
CA PRO A 169 -13.16 -13.65 -19.81
C PRO A 169 -12.00 -14.40 -19.14
N TYR A 170 -11.29 -15.26 -19.89
CA TYR A 170 -10.13 -16.01 -19.40
C TYR A 170 -9.06 -16.12 -20.49
N PRO A 171 -7.84 -15.59 -20.28
CA PRO A 171 -6.72 -15.85 -21.18
C PRO A 171 -6.29 -17.32 -21.10
N GLN A 172 -5.68 -17.85 -22.16
CA GLN A 172 -5.03 -19.15 -22.08
C GLN A 172 -3.79 -19.03 -21.18
N THR A 173 -3.86 -19.58 -19.97
CA THR A 173 -2.80 -19.55 -18.94
C THR A 173 -1.95 -20.82 -18.91
N GLY A 174 -2.23 -21.78 -19.79
CA GLY A 174 -1.49 -23.04 -19.86
C GLY A 174 -0.01 -22.82 -20.21
N VAL A 175 0.85 -23.55 -19.50
CA VAL A 175 2.31 -23.52 -19.68
C VAL A 175 2.77 -24.90 -20.18
N ALA A 176 3.85 -24.95 -20.96
CA ALA A 176 4.44 -26.21 -21.39
C ALA A 176 4.85 -27.08 -20.18
N GLU A 177 4.57 -28.38 -20.25
CA GLU A 177 4.88 -29.33 -19.16
C GLU A 177 6.37 -29.35 -18.80
N GLU A 178 7.26 -29.22 -19.79
CA GLU A 178 8.71 -29.11 -19.56
C GLU A 178 9.08 -27.92 -18.67
N THR A 179 8.42 -26.77 -18.87
CA THR A 179 8.61 -25.59 -18.02
C THR A 179 8.15 -25.86 -16.60
N LEU A 180 6.99 -26.51 -16.43
CA LEU A 180 6.46 -26.87 -15.10
C LEU A 180 7.40 -27.85 -14.37
N GLN A 181 7.90 -28.88 -15.07
CA GLN A 181 8.87 -29.81 -14.52
C GLN A 181 10.19 -29.12 -14.13
N ASN A 182 10.71 -28.23 -14.99
CA ASN A 182 11.90 -27.46 -14.70
C ASN A 182 11.74 -26.58 -13.46
N ILE A 183 10.60 -25.88 -13.32
CA ILE A 183 10.30 -25.11 -12.10
C ILE A 183 10.26 -26.03 -10.88
N GLY A 184 9.50 -27.13 -10.95
CA GLY A 184 9.36 -28.07 -9.83
C GLY A 184 10.66 -28.71 -9.36
N VAL A 185 11.61 -28.93 -10.28
CA VAL A 185 12.97 -29.40 -9.90
C VAL A 185 13.75 -28.27 -9.25
N LYS A 186 13.81 -27.09 -9.89
CA LYS A 186 14.61 -25.96 -9.43
C LYS A 186 14.18 -25.41 -8.08
N THR A 187 12.91 -25.47 -7.73
CA THR A 187 12.42 -25.00 -6.43
C THR A 187 12.91 -25.84 -5.25
N HIS A 188 13.54 -26.99 -5.50
CA HIS A 188 14.13 -27.87 -4.49
C HIS A 188 15.66 -27.97 -4.61
N GLU A 189 16.29 -27.26 -5.54
CA GLU A 189 17.75 -27.22 -5.68
C GLU A 189 18.39 -26.44 -4.53
N LEU A 190 19.56 -26.90 -4.10
CA LEU A 190 20.33 -26.30 -3.03
C LEU A 190 21.72 -25.89 -3.55
N PRO A 191 22.28 -24.77 -3.06
CA PRO A 191 23.64 -24.42 -3.40
C PRO A 191 24.64 -25.38 -2.73
N ASP A 192 25.84 -25.49 -3.32
CA ASP A 192 26.90 -26.34 -2.80
C ASP A 192 27.25 -25.99 -1.35
N GLY A 193 27.28 -27.01 -0.49
CA GLY A 193 27.62 -26.87 0.93
C GLY A 193 26.54 -26.21 1.79
N PHE A 194 25.30 -26.13 1.29
CA PHE A 194 24.12 -25.71 2.07
C PHE A 194 23.58 -26.87 2.91
N VAL A 195 23.42 -26.67 4.22
CA VAL A 195 22.93 -27.72 5.12
C VAL A 195 21.43 -27.54 5.37
N LEU A 196 20.60 -28.34 4.69
CA LEU A 196 19.14 -28.30 4.82
C LEU A 196 18.65 -29.12 6.03
N HIS A 197 17.57 -28.66 6.66
CA HIS A 197 16.88 -29.43 7.71
C HIS A 197 16.35 -30.77 7.17
N ARG A 198 16.60 -31.87 7.88
CA ARG A 198 16.22 -33.24 7.45
C ARG A 198 14.73 -33.42 7.14
N GLY A 199 13.86 -32.68 7.83
CA GLY A 199 12.43 -32.68 7.55
C GLY A 199 12.10 -32.13 6.15
N LEU A 200 12.78 -31.06 5.73
CA LEU A 200 12.60 -30.45 4.42
C LEU A 200 13.13 -31.35 3.30
N THR A 201 14.24 -32.06 3.54
CA THR A 201 14.75 -33.07 2.60
C THR A 201 13.68 -34.10 2.24
N ARG A 202 12.94 -34.60 3.24
CA ARG A 202 11.85 -35.57 3.00
C ARG A 202 10.68 -34.96 2.23
N ILE A 203 10.34 -33.70 2.49
CA ILE A 203 9.29 -32.99 1.76
C ILE A 203 9.69 -32.85 0.28
N PHE A 204 10.94 -32.45 0.01
CA PHE A 204 11.45 -32.29 -1.36
C PHE A 204 11.56 -33.61 -2.10
N GLU A 205 12.00 -34.68 -1.43
CA GLU A 205 11.96 -36.04 -1.98
C GLU A 205 10.53 -36.47 -2.33
N GLY A 206 9.55 -36.14 -1.48
CA GLY A 206 8.13 -36.37 -1.73
C GLY A 206 7.64 -35.65 -2.98
N ARG A 207 7.94 -34.35 -3.11
CA ARG A 207 7.58 -33.55 -4.30
C ARG A 207 8.25 -34.02 -5.57
N ASN A 208 9.50 -34.47 -5.50
CA ASN A 208 10.17 -35.07 -6.64
C ASN A 208 9.47 -36.35 -7.12
N LYS A 209 8.88 -37.15 -6.21
CA LYS A 209 8.06 -38.30 -6.59
C LYS A 209 6.75 -37.88 -7.25
N LEU A 210 6.08 -36.84 -6.74
CA LEU A 210 4.88 -36.27 -7.36
C LEU A 210 5.18 -35.81 -8.80
N LEU A 211 6.28 -35.08 -9.01
CA LEU A 211 6.74 -34.65 -10.33
C LEU A 211 6.93 -35.83 -11.30
N GLN A 212 7.57 -36.91 -10.84
CA GLN A 212 7.76 -38.12 -11.65
C GLN A 212 6.46 -38.84 -11.96
N ALA A 213 5.49 -38.81 -11.04
CA ALA A 213 4.15 -39.36 -11.22
C ALA A 213 3.23 -38.47 -12.07
N ARG A 214 3.67 -37.26 -12.44
CA ARG A 214 2.85 -36.21 -13.08
C ARG A 214 1.65 -35.81 -12.21
N GLU A 215 1.87 -35.81 -10.91
CA GLU A 215 0.94 -35.33 -9.88
C GLU A 215 1.50 -34.05 -9.26
N VAL A 216 0.63 -33.18 -8.75
CA VAL A 216 1.02 -31.96 -8.05
C VAL A 216 0.18 -31.79 -6.80
N ASP A 217 0.83 -31.37 -5.71
CA ASP A 217 0.12 -30.85 -4.54
C ASP A 217 -0.07 -29.34 -4.69
N TRP A 218 -0.85 -28.75 -3.79
CA TRP A 218 -1.14 -27.31 -3.80
C TRP A 218 0.12 -26.44 -3.82
N ALA A 219 1.10 -26.76 -3.00
CA ALA A 219 2.32 -25.97 -2.86
C ALA A 219 3.22 -26.05 -4.11
N LEU A 220 3.28 -27.22 -4.75
CA LEU A 220 4.00 -27.41 -6.00
C LEU A 220 3.29 -26.70 -7.16
N ALA A 221 1.95 -26.74 -7.20
CA ALA A 221 1.16 -25.98 -8.18
C ALA A 221 1.34 -24.46 -8.01
N GLU A 222 1.34 -23.96 -6.77
CA GLU A 222 1.62 -22.56 -6.45
C GLU A 222 3.04 -22.15 -6.93
N SER A 223 4.04 -22.99 -6.63
CA SER A 223 5.42 -22.79 -7.08
C SER A 223 5.52 -22.73 -8.61
N MET A 224 4.81 -23.61 -9.31
CA MET A 224 4.76 -23.64 -10.77
C MET A 224 4.10 -22.39 -11.36
N ALA A 225 2.99 -21.93 -10.80
CA ALA A 225 2.29 -20.73 -11.26
C ALA A 225 3.12 -19.45 -11.01
N ILE A 226 3.72 -19.31 -9.82
CA ILE A 226 4.62 -18.20 -9.52
C ILE A 226 5.85 -18.26 -10.43
N GLY A 227 6.45 -19.45 -10.58
CA GLY A 227 7.62 -19.66 -11.40
C GLY A 227 7.40 -19.35 -12.88
N SER A 228 6.24 -19.70 -13.45
CA SER A 228 5.93 -19.37 -14.84
C SER A 228 5.79 -17.87 -15.05
N VAL A 229 5.13 -17.16 -14.13
CA VAL A 229 5.01 -15.69 -14.17
C VAL A 229 6.40 -15.04 -14.09
N LEU A 230 7.29 -15.57 -13.24
CA LEU A 230 8.69 -15.10 -13.18
C LEU A 230 9.44 -15.38 -14.48
N LEU A 231 9.27 -16.55 -15.10
CA LEU A 231 9.93 -16.86 -16.38
C LEU A 231 9.45 -15.98 -17.53
N ASP A 232 8.21 -15.48 -17.48
CA ASP A 232 7.68 -14.47 -18.41
C ASP A 232 8.25 -13.05 -18.16
N GLY A 233 9.11 -12.89 -17.15
CA GLY A 233 9.77 -11.62 -16.83
C GLY A 233 8.97 -10.71 -15.89
N HIS A 234 7.85 -11.19 -15.34
CA HIS A 234 7.01 -10.43 -14.43
C HIS A 234 7.52 -10.50 -12.98
N HIS A 235 7.40 -9.39 -12.25
CA HIS A 235 7.74 -9.37 -10.81
C HIS A 235 6.64 -10.08 -10.03
N VAL A 236 6.98 -11.05 -9.18
CA VAL A 236 6.06 -11.60 -8.18
C VAL A 236 6.47 -11.17 -6.77
N ARG A 237 5.55 -10.58 -6.02
CA ARG A 237 5.70 -10.22 -4.61
C ARG A 237 4.69 -11.00 -3.77
N LEU A 238 5.17 -11.79 -2.82
CA LEU A 238 4.36 -12.53 -1.85
C LEU A 238 4.68 -12.05 -0.44
N SER A 239 3.65 -11.66 0.31
CA SER A 239 3.81 -10.95 1.57
C SER A 239 2.75 -11.35 2.58
N GLY A 240 3.14 -11.52 3.83
CA GLY A 240 2.23 -11.92 4.90
C GLY A 240 2.97 -12.51 6.09
N GLN A 241 2.26 -12.92 7.12
CA GLN A 241 2.88 -13.52 8.30
C GLN A 241 3.35 -14.94 7.96
N ASP A 242 4.62 -15.23 8.21
CA ASP A 242 5.25 -16.55 8.02
C ASP A 242 5.18 -17.14 6.59
N VAL A 243 4.86 -16.33 5.57
CA VAL A 243 4.69 -16.77 4.18
C VAL A 243 5.91 -17.46 3.60
N GLU A 244 7.11 -17.13 4.08
CA GLU A 244 8.37 -17.73 3.63
C GLU A 244 8.42 -19.25 3.83
N ARG A 245 7.89 -19.71 4.96
CA ARG A 245 7.67 -21.13 5.28
C ARG A 245 6.28 -21.59 4.84
N GLY A 246 5.30 -20.69 4.95
CA GLY A 246 3.86 -20.98 4.95
C GLY A 246 3.38 -21.30 6.38
N THR A 247 2.22 -20.78 6.75
CA THR A 247 1.56 -21.04 8.04
C THR A 247 1.50 -22.54 8.32
N PHE A 248 1.05 -23.31 7.34
CA PHE A 248 0.87 -24.76 7.43
C PHE A 248 2.15 -25.55 7.14
N SER A 249 3.32 -24.87 7.11
CA SER A 249 4.61 -25.48 6.74
C SER A 249 4.56 -26.20 5.39
N HIS A 250 3.84 -25.61 4.44
CA HIS A 250 3.62 -26.18 3.12
C HIS A 250 4.44 -25.50 2.03
N ARG A 251 4.90 -24.26 2.19
CA ARG A 251 5.48 -23.49 1.06
C ARG A 251 7.00 -23.66 0.92
N HIS A 252 7.74 -23.31 1.97
CA HIS A 252 9.22 -23.40 2.03
C HIS A 252 9.96 -22.70 0.88
N HIS A 253 9.58 -21.49 0.53
CA HIS A 253 10.30 -20.71 -0.50
C HIS A 253 11.58 -20.05 0.01
N VAL A 254 11.74 -19.91 1.33
CA VAL A 254 13.01 -19.51 1.95
C VAL A 254 13.51 -20.65 2.82
N LEU A 255 14.75 -21.05 2.56
CA LEU A 255 15.44 -22.15 3.22
C LEU A 255 16.54 -21.57 4.10
N HIS A 256 16.67 -22.06 5.33
CA HIS A 256 17.71 -21.63 6.27
C HIS A 256 18.76 -22.72 6.46
N ASP A 257 20.04 -22.34 6.36
CA ASP A 257 21.16 -23.23 6.63
C ASP A 257 21.16 -23.62 8.12
N GLN A 258 21.30 -24.91 8.43
CA GLN A 258 21.23 -25.42 9.80
C GLN A 258 22.52 -25.24 10.59
N GLU A 259 23.63 -24.90 9.94
CA GLU A 259 24.95 -24.74 10.56
C GLU A 259 25.48 -23.30 10.50
N LYS A 260 24.89 -22.44 9.68
CA LYS A 260 25.31 -21.04 9.50
C LYS A 260 24.15 -20.08 9.74
N ASP A 261 24.32 -19.21 10.74
CA ASP A 261 23.33 -18.17 11.07
C ASP A 261 23.21 -17.14 9.93
N LEU A 262 21.99 -16.64 9.73
CA LEU A 262 21.60 -15.67 8.70
C LEU A 262 21.93 -16.07 7.25
N VAL A 263 22.30 -17.33 7.00
CA VAL A 263 22.45 -17.88 5.66
C VAL A 263 21.12 -18.49 5.22
N PHE A 264 20.52 -17.89 4.20
CA PHE A 264 19.28 -18.37 3.62
C PHE A 264 19.40 -18.48 2.10
N HIS A 265 18.56 -19.33 1.52
CA HIS A 265 18.47 -19.56 0.08
C HIS A 265 17.01 -19.49 -0.36
N VAL A 266 16.76 -18.82 -1.49
CA VAL A 266 15.43 -18.70 -2.11
C VAL A 266 15.51 -19.32 -3.50
N PRO A 267 15.20 -20.62 -3.66
CA PRO A 267 15.35 -21.33 -4.94
C PRO A 267 14.64 -20.64 -6.11
N MET A 268 13.47 -20.05 -5.84
CA MET A 268 12.65 -19.31 -6.81
C MET A 268 13.38 -18.11 -7.45
N ASN A 269 14.47 -17.62 -6.87
CA ASN A 269 15.32 -16.57 -7.45
C ASN A 269 16.31 -17.08 -8.54
N TYR A 270 16.34 -18.39 -8.82
CA TYR A 270 17.34 -19.03 -9.68
C TYR A 270 16.72 -19.92 -10.79
N LEU A 271 15.46 -19.67 -11.18
CA LEU A 271 14.80 -20.39 -12.28
C LEU A 271 15.43 -20.09 -13.64
N SER A 272 15.80 -18.83 -13.91
CA SER A 272 16.49 -18.40 -15.13
C SER A 272 17.29 -17.11 -14.90
N PRO A 273 18.40 -16.86 -15.63
CA PRO A 273 19.09 -15.57 -15.60
C PRO A 273 18.25 -14.38 -16.08
N THR A 274 17.17 -14.63 -16.83
CA THR A 274 16.30 -13.59 -17.42
C THR A 274 14.93 -13.50 -16.75
N GLN A 275 14.72 -14.21 -15.63
CA GLN A 275 13.45 -14.17 -14.92
C GLN A 275 13.15 -12.78 -14.33
N GLY A 276 11.87 -12.53 -14.06
CA GLY A 276 11.42 -11.41 -13.24
C GLY A 276 11.88 -11.55 -11.79
N HIS A 277 11.82 -10.45 -11.04
CA HIS A 277 12.21 -10.46 -9.64
C HIS A 277 11.18 -11.21 -8.80
N TYR A 278 11.65 -12.07 -7.89
CA TYR A 278 10.80 -12.66 -6.86
C TYR A 278 11.09 -11.99 -5.52
N THR A 279 10.04 -11.55 -4.83
CA THR A 279 10.15 -10.97 -3.50
C THR A 279 9.16 -11.65 -2.58
N ILE A 280 9.67 -12.54 -1.73
CA ILE A 280 8.91 -13.10 -0.62
C ILE A 280 9.34 -12.41 0.68
N CYS A 281 8.38 -12.06 1.54
CA CYS A 281 8.66 -11.30 2.74
C CYS A 281 7.71 -11.69 3.87
N ASN A 282 8.27 -12.23 4.96
CA ASN A 282 7.54 -12.28 6.22
C ASN A 282 7.20 -10.85 6.68
N SER A 283 5.93 -10.60 6.98
CA SER A 283 5.45 -9.32 7.49
C SER A 283 5.63 -9.21 8.99
N SER A 284 5.56 -7.96 9.49
CA SER A 284 5.23 -7.77 10.90
C SER A 284 3.86 -8.35 11.20
N LEU A 285 3.57 -8.58 12.48
CA LEU A 285 2.27 -9.02 12.96
C LEU A 285 1.25 -7.87 12.90
N SER A 286 0.89 -7.47 11.68
CA SER A 286 -0.03 -6.37 11.37
C SER A 286 -0.67 -6.61 10.00
N GLU A 287 -1.98 -6.79 9.96
CA GLU A 287 -2.73 -6.97 8.72
C GLU A 287 -3.00 -5.62 8.05
N PHE A 288 -3.44 -4.62 8.82
CA PHE A 288 -3.80 -3.29 8.30
C PHE A 288 -2.64 -2.63 7.53
N ALA A 289 -1.46 -2.57 8.15
CA ALA A 289 -0.30 -1.91 7.53
C ALA A 289 0.30 -2.76 6.40
N ALA A 290 0.34 -4.09 6.55
CA ALA A 290 0.87 -4.97 5.52
C ALA A 290 -0.01 -4.94 4.26
N LEU A 291 -1.33 -5.16 4.38
CA LEU A 291 -2.23 -5.13 3.23
C LEU A 291 -2.26 -3.75 2.57
N GLY A 292 -2.27 -2.66 3.36
CA GLY A 292 -2.17 -1.29 2.83
C GLY A 292 -0.88 -1.05 2.04
N PHE A 293 0.25 -1.59 2.50
CA PHE A 293 1.53 -1.51 1.77
C PHE A 293 1.48 -2.31 0.46
N GLU A 294 0.98 -3.54 0.49
CA GLU A 294 0.88 -4.38 -0.71
C GLU A 294 -0.09 -3.79 -1.76
N LEU A 295 -1.18 -3.17 -1.33
CA LEU A 295 -2.07 -2.43 -2.21
C LEU A 295 -1.36 -1.24 -2.87
N GLY A 296 -0.58 -0.47 -2.11
CA GLY A 296 0.25 0.59 -2.69
C GLY A 296 1.21 0.04 -3.75
N TYR A 297 1.80 -1.13 -3.49
CA TYR A 297 2.69 -1.82 -4.43
C TYR A 297 1.96 -2.24 -5.72
N SER A 298 0.78 -2.87 -5.60
CA SER A 298 0.00 -3.39 -6.74
C SER A 298 -0.48 -2.30 -7.69
N THR A 299 -0.73 -1.10 -7.19
CA THR A 299 -1.20 0.03 -8.03
C THR A 299 -0.08 0.67 -8.87
N THR A 300 1.19 0.36 -8.59
CA THR A 300 2.33 1.04 -9.21
C THR A 300 2.72 0.40 -10.55
N ASN A 301 2.84 -0.93 -10.62
CA ASN A 301 3.29 -1.64 -11.82
C ASN A 301 2.25 -2.70 -12.26
N PRO A 302 1.62 -2.54 -13.43
CA PRO A 302 0.60 -3.47 -13.90
C PRO A 302 1.13 -4.87 -14.27
N ASN A 303 2.45 -4.99 -14.43
CA ASN A 303 3.12 -6.23 -14.79
C ASN A 303 3.69 -6.96 -13.56
N SER A 304 3.23 -6.62 -12.36
CA SER A 304 3.61 -7.28 -11.11
C SER A 304 2.43 -8.06 -10.54
N LEU A 305 2.68 -9.31 -10.18
CA LEU A 305 1.75 -10.10 -9.37
C LEU A 305 2.04 -9.82 -7.89
N VAL A 306 1.10 -9.20 -7.19
CA VAL A 306 1.23 -8.86 -5.78
C VAL A 306 0.23 -9.68 -4.98
N ILE A 307 0.73 -10.44 -4.01
CA ILE A 307 -0.04 -11.37 -3.21
C ILE A 307 0.16 -11.00 -1.75
N TRP A 308 -0.96 -10.81 -1.05
CA TRP A 308 -1.00 -10.72 0.40
C TRP A 308 -1.69 -11.97 0.97
N GLU A 309 -1.04 -12.65 1.90
CA GLU A 309 -1.58 -13.85 2.57
C GLU A 309 -1.85 -13.55 4.05
N ALA A 310 -3.08 -13.81 4.47
CA ALA A 310 -3.45 -13.85 5.89
C ALA A 310 -2.98 -15.17 6.50
N GLN A 311 -2.57 -15.16 7.78
CA GLN A 311 -2.16 -16.40 8.45
C GLN A 311 -3.31 -17.42 8.49
N PHE A 312 -4.51 -16.94 8.84
CA PHE A 312 -5.81 -17.55 8.61
C PHE A 312 -6.75 -16.48 8.06
N GLY A 313 -7.71 -16.86 7.21
CA GLY A 313 -8.62 -15.91 6.58
C GLY A 313 -9.44 -15.08 7.57
N ASP A 314 -9.70 -15.62 8.76
CA ASP A 314 -10.42 -14.97 9.86
C ASP A 314 -9.80 -13.61 10.24
N PHE A 315 -8.47 -13.46 10.14
CA PHE A 315 -7.72 -12.26 10.54
C PHE A 315 -7.76 -11.13 9.51
N ALA A 316 -8.31 -11.36 8.30
CA ALA A 316 -8.45 -10.29 7.30
C ALA A 316 -9.33 -9.12 7.78
N ASN A 317 -10.19 -9.35 8.77
CA ASN A 317 -11.00 -8.33 9.42
C ASN A 317 -10.17 -7.20 10.07
N ASN A 318 -8.93 -7.46 10.49
CA ASN A 318 -8.03 -6.44 11.04
C ASN A 318 -7.59 -5.41 9.99
N ALA A 319 -7.77 -5.72 8.70
CA ALA A 319 -7.52 -4.82 7.57
C ALA A 319 -8.80 -4.34 6.87
N GLN A 320 -9.98 -4.44 7.51
CA GLN A 320 -11.27 -4.15 6.88
C GLN A 320 -11.34 -2.75 6.25
N CYS A 321 -10.76 -1.72 6.87
CA CYS A 321 -10.76 -0.38 6.26
C CYS A 321 -9.97 -0.35 4.94
N ILE A 322 -8.89 -1.11 4.82
CA ILE A 322 -8.14 -1.23 3.55
C ILE A 322 -9.00 -1.93 2.50
N ILE A 323 -9.68 -3.00 2.90
CA ILE A 323 -10.58 -3.77 2.03
C ILE A 323 -11.72 -2.86 1.53
N ASP A 324 -12.51 -2.28 2.43
CA ASP A 324 -13.69 -1.49 2.10
C ASP A 324 -13.36 -0.21 1.34
N GLN A 325 -12.34 0.52 1.80
CA GLN A 325 -12.07 1.87 1.29
C GLN A 325 -11.12 1.87 0.11
N PHE A 326 -10.45 0.76 -0.21
CA PHE A 326 -9.49 0.79 -1.29
C PHE A 326 -9.53 -0.45 -2.17
N VAL A 327 -9.52 -1.67 -1.62
CA VAL A 327 -9.55 -2.88 -2.45
C VAL A 327 -10.86 -2.97 -3.22
N SER A 328 -12.00 -2.88 -2.54
CA SER A 328 -13.32 -3.09 -3.16
C SER A 328 -13.90 -1.86 -3.85
N SER A 329 -13.30 -0.67 -3.70
CA SER A 329 -13.90 0.57 -4.20
C SER A 329 -12.89 1.57 -4.80
N GLY A 330 -11.61 1.21 -4.89
CA GLY A 330 -10.56 2.11 -5.36
C GLY A 330 -10.69 2.47 -6.83
N GLN A 331 -11.14 1.52 -7.66
CA GLN A 331 -11.38 1.76 -9.08
C GLN A 331 -12.63 2.63 -9.28
N ALA A 332 -13.76 2.34 -8.63
CA ALA A 332 -14.95 3.19 -8.72
C ALA A 332 -14.71 4.63 -8.21
N LYS A 333 -14.00 4.81 -7.09
CA LYS A 333 -13.81 6.15 -6.48
C LYS A 333 -12.72 6.98 -7.16
N TRP A 334 -11.64 6.33 -7.60
CA TRP A 334 -10.42 7.04 -8.00
C TRP A 334 -9.84 6.57 -9.33
N VAL A 335 -10.52 5.67 -10.05
CA VAL A 335 -10.04 5.07 -11.30
C VAL A 335 -8.67 4.37 -11.08
N ARG A 336 -8.45 3.86 -9.85
CA ARG A 336 -7.23 3.17 -9.44
C ARG A 336 -7.43 1.67 -9.49
N GLN A 337 -6.84 1.05 -10.51
CA GLN A 337 -6.86 -0.40 -10.68
C GLN A 337 -5.79 -1.07 -9.83
N SER A 338 -6.09 -2.27 -9.34
CA SER A 338 -5.19 -3.10 -8.54
C SER A 338 -5.37 -4.56 -8.94
N GLY A 339 -4.27 -5.25 -9.20
CA GLY A 339 -4.25 -6.70 -9.42
C GLY A 339 -3.84 -7.48 -8.18
N ILE A 340 -4.07 -6.93 -6.98
CA ILE A 340 -3.69 -7.57 -5.72
C ILE A 340 -4.50 -8.86 -5.51
N VAL A 341 -3.82 -9.93 -5.09
CA VAL A 341 -4.43 -11.20 -4.70
C VAL A 341 -4.42 -11.31 -3.18
N LEU A 342 -5.57 -11.62 -2.59
CA LEU A 342 -5.72 -11.90 -1.16
C LEU A 342 -5.87 -13.41 -0.98
N LEU A 343 -4.86 -14.05 -0.37
CA LEU A 343 -4.94 -15.46 0.03
C LEU A 343 -5.47 -15.55 1.46
N LEU A 344 -6.66 -16.12 1.60
CA LEU A 344 -7.40 -16.20 2.85
C LEU A 344 -7.69 -17.67 3.19
N PRO A 345 -6.83 -18.36 3.96
CA PRO A 345 -7.07 -19.74 4.36
C PRO A 345 -8.45 -19.90 5.01
N HIS A 346 -9.24 -20.86 4.53
CA HIS A 346 -10.64 -21.06 4.92
C HIS A 346 -10.92 -22.56 5.04
N GLY A 347 -11.67 -22.98 6.07
CA GLY A 347 -12.04 -24.39 6.23
C GLY A 347 -12.61 -24.71 7.62
N TYR A 348 -13.75 -25.38 7.66
CA TYR A 348 -14.40 -25.79 8.92
C TYR A 348 -13.85 -27.12 9.43
N GLU A 349 -12.62 -27.11 9.94
CA GLU A 349 -11.88 -28.30 10.39
C GLU A 349 -11.90 -28.52 11.92
N GLY A 350 -12.73 -27.76 12.64
CA GLY A 350 -12.87 -27.89 14.10
C GLY A 350 -11.81 -27.13 14.92
N GLN A 351 -11.07 -26.20 14.31
CA GLN A 351 -10.05 -25.37 14.97
C GLN A 351 -10.64 -24.17 15.75
N GLY A 352 -11.96 -23.99 15.70
CA GLY A 352 -12.68 -22.95 16.44
C GLY A 352 -12.97 -21.69 15.62
N PRO A 353 -13.67 -20.70 16.21
CA PRO A 353 -14.29 -19.59 15.48
C PRO A 353 -13.31 -18.59 14.84
N GLU A 354 -12.02 -18.62 15.19
CA GLU A 354 -10.99 -17.71 14.67
C GLU A 354 -9.98 -18.42 13.74
N HIS A 355 -10.29 -19.65 13.31
CA HIS A 355 -9.46 -20.48 12.43
C HIS A 355 -10.36 -21.32 11.52
N SER A 356 -11.40 -20.72 10.93
CA SER A 356 -12.37 -21.48 10.14
C SER A 356 -12.95 -20.71 8.97
N SER A 357 -13.14 -19.39 9.10
CA SER A 357 -13.86 -18.61 8.11
C SER A 357 -13.13 -17.35 7.70
N ALA A 358 -12.70 -17.32 6.43
CA ALA A 358 -12.37 -16.11 5.68
C ALA A 358 -13.54 -15.11 5.50
N ARG A 359 -14.76 -15.40 5.99
CA ARG A 359 -15.95 -14.54 5.88
C ARG A 359 -16.28 -14.20 4.43
N LEU A 360 -16.28 -15.21 3.57
CA LEU A 360 -16.51 -15.08 2.12
C LEU A 360 -17.81 -14.32 1.81
N GLU A 361 -18.85 -14.49 2.64
CA GLU A 361 -20.12 -13.77 2.54
C GLU A 361 -19.97 -12.24 2.58
N ARG A 362 -18.97 -11.73 3.31
CA ARG A 362 -18.70 -10.29 3.39
C ARG A 362 -18.04 -9.78 2.12
N PHE A 363 -17.10 -10.53 1.56
CA PHE A 363 -16.46 -10.17 0.30
C PHE A 363 -17.49 -10.19 -0.85
N LEU A 364 -18.38 -11.20 -0.87
CA LEU A 364 -19.50 -11.24 -1.82
C LEU A 364 -20.43 -10.02 -1.68
N GLN A 365 -20.73 -9.59 -0.45
CA GLN A 365 -21.54 -8.39 -0.22
C GLN A 365 -20.85 -7.09 -0.69
N LEU A 366 -19.53 -7.08 -0.80
CA LEU A 366 -18.75 -5.94 -1.30
C LEU A 366 -18.64 -5.91 -2.83
N CYS A 367 -19.00 -6.99 -3.53
CA CYS A 367 -19.04 -7.02 -4.99
C CYS A 367 -20.24 -6.24 -5.53
N ASP A 368 -20.08 -5.65 -6.72
CA ASP A 368 -21.11 -4.87 -7.42
C ASP A 368 -21.76 -5.63 -8.59
N GLU A 369 -21.60 -6.96 -8.64
CA GLU A 369 -22.25 -7.81 -9.64
C GLU A 369 -23.76 -7.92 -9.39
N ASP A 370 -24.54 -7.78 -10.48
CA ASP A 370 -25.99 -7.93 -10.48
C ASP A 370 -26.35 -9.41 -10.76
N GLU A 371 -26.88 -10.10 -9.76
CA GLU A 371 -27.25 -11.54 -9.81
C GLU A 371 -28.28 -11.84 -10.92
N ASP A 372 -29.11 -10.87 -11.31
CA ASP A 372 -30.17 -11.01 -12.31
C ASP A 372 -29.73 -10.65 -13.74
N ARG A 373 -28.53 -10.08 -13.91
CA ARG A 373 -27.97 -9.70 -15.21
C ARG A 373 -26.85 -10.63 -15.64
N VAL A 374 -27.20 -11.68 -16.39
CA VAL A 374 -26.24 -12.36 -17.26
C VAL A 374 -25.87 -11.40 -18.38
N THR A 375 -24.72 -10.76 -18.28
CA THR A 375 -24.23 -9.82 -19.29
C THR A 375 -24.00 -10.57 -20.60
N GLU A 376 -24.91 -10.45 -21.58
CA GLU A 376 -24.57 -10.80 -22.96
C GLU A 376 -23.41 -9.88 -23.39
N ILE A 377 -22.22 -10.46 -23.58
CA ILE A 377 -21.00 -9.76 -24.02
C ILE A 377 -21.16 -9.33 -25.49
N LYS A 378 -22.05 -8.38 -25.76
CA LYS A 378 -22.28 -7.82 -27.11
C LYS A 378 -21.86 -6.37 -27.24
N GLU A 379 -21.66 -5.65 -26.15
CA GLU A 379 -21.27 -4.24 -26.18
C GLU A 379 -20.00 -3.95 -25.37
N ARG A 380 -18.95 -3.49 -26.07
CA ARG A 380 -17.63 -3.09 -25.53
C ARG A 380 -17.66 -2.05 -24.39
N LYS A 381 -18.81 -1.47 -24.07
CA LYS A 381 -18.94 -0.44 -23.02
C LYS A 381 -19.15 -1.02 -21.62
N HIS A 382 -19.44 -2.31 -21.50
CA HIS A 382 -19.68 -2.98 -20.21
C HIS A 382 -18.86 -4.27 -20.13
N ILE A 383 -17.52 -4.16 -20.16
CA ILE A 383 -16.75 -5.14 -19.41
C ILE A 383 -17.17 -4.88 -17.96
N GLN A 384 -17.86 -5.83 -17.32
CA GLN A 384 -18.22 -5.73 -15.91
C GLN A 384 -16.94 -5.36 -15.15
N HIS A 385 -16.95 -4.13 -14.62
CA HIS A 385 -15.88 -3.58 -13.83
C HIS A 385 -16.05 -4.12 -12.42
N THR A 386 -15.81 -5.41 -12.21
CA THR A 386 -15.80 -5.95 -10.86
C THR A 386 -14.59 -5.39 -10.13
N ASP A 387 -14.85 -4.50 -9.18
CA ASP A 387 -13.81 -3.94 -8.31
C ASP A 387 -13.22 -5.03 -7.40
N LEU A 388 -13.91 -6.16 -7.24
CA LEU A 388 -13.47 -7.34 -6.52
C LEU A 388 -13.93 -8.62 -7.24
N ALA A 389 -13.02 -9.56 -7.46
CA ALA A 389 -13.34 -10.91 -7.96
C ALA A 389 -12.94 -11.95 -6.91
N MET A 390 -13.81 -12.92 -6.68
CA MET A 390 -13.57 -14.01 -5.73
C MET A 390 -13.45 -15.34 -6.45
N TYR A 391 -12.44 -16.10 -6.07
CA TYR A 391 -12.25 -17.48 -6.51
C TYR A 391 -12.09 -18.35 -5.28
N GLN A 392 -12.99 -19.32 -5.13
CA GLN A 392 -12.76 -20.43 -4.21
C GLN A 392 -11.92 -21.46 -4.96
N LEU A 393 -10.79 -21.80 -4.37
CA LEU A 393 -9.93 -22.85 -4.89
C LEU A 393 -9.97 -23.99 -3.88
N ASP A 394 -10.47 -25.13 -4.30
CA ASP A 394 -10.58 -26.31 -3.44
C ASP A 394 -9.32 -27.16 -3.58
N ASP A 395 -8.81 -27.69 -2.46
CA ASP A 395 -7.70 -28.67 -2.44
C ASP A 395 -8.08 -30.02 -3.08
N THR A 396 -9.32 -30.17 -3.54
CA THR A 396 -9.84 -31.41 -4.15
C THR A 396 -9.90 -31.31 -5.67
N ASN A 397 -8.89 -31.92 -6.31
CA ASN A 397 -8.66 -32.21 -7.75
C ASN A 397 -8.12 -31.08 -8.63
#